data_AF-A0A328QAC6-F1
#
_entry.id   AF-A0A328QAC6-F1
#
_cell.length_a   1.000
_cell.length_b   1.000
_cell.length_c   1.000
_cell.angle_alpha   90.00
_cell.angle_beta   90.00
_cell.angle_gamma   90.00
#
_symmetry.space_group_name_H-M   'P 1'
#
loop_
_entity.id
_entity.type
_entity.pdbx_description
1 polymer ?
#
loop_
_entity_poly.entity_id
_entity_poly.type
_entity_poly.pdbx_seq_one_letter_code
_entity_poly.pdbx_strand_id
1 'polypeptide(L)'
;MKLLDKIIKGILIIALIIAMISVIYLVVIHNPGEDYTEFYILDHNNNTTDYPTNMSQYSIGKINIGIKNQEHTDMNYTVKVKTNHTLLASYNKTLKDNEETITPYYIYSTTEIGMHELNIELYKGNITQPYRTLKLRYNVTK
;
A
#
# COMPACT_ATOMS: atom_id res chain seq x y z
N MET A 1 -22.25 54.47 -11.63
CA MET A 1 -22.43 53.10 -12.18
C MET A 1 -21.28 52.67 -13.08
N LYS A 2 -21.02 53.29 -14.24
CA LYS A 2 -20.02 52.83 -15.24
C LYS A 2 -18.58 52.56 -14.71
N LEU A 3 -18.09 53.34 -13.75
CA LEU A 3 -16.75 53.15 -13.15
C LEU A 3 -16.69 51.93 -12.22
N LEU A 4 -17.74 51.73 -11.41
CA LEU A 4 -17.86 50.59 -10.50
C LEU A 4 -17.95 49.29 -11.30
N ASP A 5 -18.75 49.27 -12.36
CA ASP A 5 -18.90 48.11 -13.25
C ASP A 5 -17.57 47.75 -13.93
N LYS A 6 -16.77 48.76 -14.32
CA LYS A 6 -15.45 48.56 -14.93
C LYS A 6 -14.44 47.98 -13.94
N ILE A 7 -14.47 48.43 -12.69
CA ILE A 7 -13.60 47.91 -11.62
C ILE A 7 -13.98 46.46 -11.30
N ILE A 8 -15.27 46.17 -11.15
CA ILE A 8 -15.77 44.81 -10.88
C ILE A 8 -15.39 43.86 -12.01
N LYS A 9 -15.55 44.26 -13.28
CA LYS A 9 -15.11 43.46 -14.43
C LYS A 9 -13.61 43.19 -14.43
N GLY A 10 -12.80 44.20 -14.08
CA GLY A 10 -11.35 44.06 -13.99
C GLY A 10 -10.94 43.03 -12.92
N ILE A 11 -11.52 43.13 -11.73
CA ILE A 11 -11.30 42.18 -10.63
C ILE A 11 -11.70 40.76 -11.05
N LEU A 12 -12.84 40.61 -11.72
CA LEU A 12 -13.33 39.32 -12.19
C LEU A 12 -12.35 38.65 -13.18
N ILE A 13 -11.81 39.42 -14.12
CA ILE A 13 -10.82 38.91 -15.10
C ILE A 13 -9.54 38.48 -14.38
N ILE A 14 -9.05 39.27 -13.42
CA ILE A 14 -7.85 38.94 -12.64
C ILE A 14 -8.09 37.66 -11.82
N ALA A 15 -9.25 37.53 -11.17
CA ALA A 15 -9.60 36.32 -10.43
C ALA A 15 -9.64 35.09 -11.33
N LEU A 16 -10.17 35.21 -12.56
CA LEU A 16 -10.19 34.13 -13.54
C LEU A 16 -8.77 33.71 -13.94
N ILE A 17 -7.89 34.68 -14.19
CA ILE A 17 -6.49 34.42 -14.54
C ILE A 17 -5.77 33.71 -13.38
N ILE A 18 -5.95 34.18 -12.14
CA ILE A 18 -5.38 33.53 -10.95
C ILE A 18 -5.89 32.09 -10.83
N ALA A 19 -7.20 31.86 -11.00
CA ALA A 19 -7.78 30.52 -10.94
C ALA A 19 -7.20 29.59 -12.01
N MET A 20 -7.03 30.07 -13.25
CA MET A 20 -6.39 29.29 -14.33
C MET A 20 -4.94 28.94 -13.99
N ILE A 21 -4.16 29.90 -13.49
CA ILE A 21 -2.77 29.67 -13.06
C ILE A 21 -2.72 28.65 -11.93
N SER A 22 -3.61 28.74 -10.94
CA SER A 22 -3.69 27.78 -9.84
C SER A 22 -4.01 26.36 -10.32
N VAL A 23 -4.93 26.20 -11.27
CA VAL A 23 -5.23 24.88 -11.86
C VAL A 23 -4.03 24.32 -12.63
N ILE A 24 -3.37 25.14 -13.44
CA ILE A 24 -2.15 24.72 -14.15
C ILE A 24 -1.06 24.32 -13.15
N TYR A 25 -0.89 25.07 -12.07
CA TYR A 25 0.08 24.77 -11.02
C TYR A 25 -0.21 23.43 -10.34
N LEU A 26 -1.47 23.16 -9.97
CA LEU A 26 -1.88 21.88 -9.37
C LEU A 26 -1.67 20.69 -10.32
N VAL A 27 -1.91 20.86 -11.62
CA VAL A 27 -1.78 19.77 -12.59
C VAL A 27 -0.32 19.52 -13.00
N VAL A 28 0.48 20.58 -13.17
CA VAL A 28 1.83 20.49 -13.76
C VAL A 28 2.94 20.38 -12.71
N ILE A 29 2.80 21.07 -11.57
CA ILE A 29 3.90 21.26 -10.62
C ILE A 29 3.75 20.43 -9.35
N HIS A 30 2.54 20.28 -8.79
CA HIS A 30 2.34 19.64 -7.49
C HIS A 30 1.04 18.84 -7.41
N ASN A 31 1.17 17.52 -7.54
CA ASN A 31 0.65 16.51 -6.61
C ASN A 31 0.80 15.15 -7.30
N PRO A 32 1.99 14.52 -7.28
CA PRO A 32 1.91 13.10 -6.97
C PRO A 32 1.13 13.01 -5.64
N GLY A 33 0.11 12.17 -5.56
CA GLY A 33 -0.65 12.03 -4.31
C GLY A 33 0.28 11.84 -3.11
N GLU A 34 -0.18 12.16 -1.90
CA GLU A 34 0.59 12.02 -0.64
C GLU A 34 1.60 10.88 -0.70
N ASP A 35 2.88 11.12 -0.44
CA ASP A 35 3.94 10.10 -0.48
C ASP A 35 3.46 8.80 0.14
N TYR A 36 3.31 7.75 -0.69
CA TYR A 36 2.74 6.50 -0.22
C TYR A 36 3.41 5.28 -0.81
N THR A 37 3.58 4.27 0.03
CA THR A 37 3.97 2.93 -0.43
C THR A 37 2.72 2.11 -0.69
N GLU A 38 2.58 1.52 -1.89
CA GLU A 38 1.61 0.46 -2.13
C GLU A 38 2.06 -0.82 -1.42
N PHE A 39 1.12 -1.46 -0.72
CA PHE A 39 1.38 -2.70 -0.01
C PHE A 39 0.18 -3.62 -0.17
N TYR A 40 0.40 -4.78 -0.80
CA TYR A 40 -0.68 -5.68 -1.18
C TYR A 40 -0.24 -7.15 -1.11
N ILE A 41 -1.21 -8.05 -1.18
CA ILE A 41 -0.99 -9.48 -1.34
C ILE A 41 -1.67 -9.96 -2.62
N LEU A 42 -1.06 -10.95 -3.26
CA LEU A 42 -1.63 -11.67 -4.39
C LEU A 42 -1.69 -13.17 -4.08
N ASP A 43 -2.58 -13.86 -4.76
CA ASP A 43 -2.65 -15.31 -4.78
C ASP A 43 -1.47 -15.94 -5.56
N HIS A 44 -1.50 -17.26 -5.65
CA HIS A 44 -0.48 -18.06 -6.32
C HIS A 44 -0.33 -17.76 -7.83
N ASN A 45 -1.36 -17.19 -8.46
CA ASN A 45 -1.43 -16.80 -9.87
C ASN A 45 -1.18 -15.30 -10.08
N ASN A 46 -0.66 -14.60 -9.08
CA ASN A 46 -0.46 -13.15 -9.10
C ASN A 46 -1.76 -12.35 -9.32
N ASN A 47 -2.89 -12.91 -8.90
CA ASN A 47 -4.21 -12.25 -8.91
C ASN A 47 -4.71 -12.03 -7.47
N THR A 48 -5.95 -11.58 -7.33
CA THR A 48 -6.58 -11.29 -6.02
C THR A 48 -7.81 -12.15 -5.75
N THR A 49 -7.97 -13.25 -6.51
CA THR A 49 -9.21 -14.01 -6.56
C THR A 49 -9.15 -15.33 -5.79
N ASP A 50 -7.97 -15.95 -5.69
CA ASP A 50 -7.83 -17.32 -5.20
C ASP A 50 -6.80 -17.44 -4.05
N TYR A 51 -7.00 -16.63 -3.01
CA TYR A 51 -6.19 -16.72 -1.80
C TYR A 51 -6.40 -18.06 -1.10
N PRO A 52 -5.37 -18.63 -0.46
CA PRO A 52 -5.44 -19.90 0.27
C PRO A 52 -6.23 -19.75 1.58
N THR A 53 -7.54 -19.57 1.45
CA THR A 53 -8.48 -19.35 2.57
C THR A 53 -9.02 -20.65 3.16
N ASN A 54 -8.95 -21.76 2.43
CA ASN A 54 -9.25 -23.09 2.91
C ASN A 54 -8.06 -23.99 2.63
N MET A 55 -7.44 -24.50 3.69
CA MET A 55 -6.24 -25.32 3.61
C MET A 55 -6.47 -26.65 4.31
N SER A 56 -5.98 -27.74 3.72
CA SER A 56 -5.91 -29.03 4.41
C SER A 56 -4.77 -29.02 5.42
N GLN A 57 -4.87 -29.83 6.46
CA GLN A 57 -3.79 -30.00 7.43
C GLN A 57 -2.52 -30.48 6.72
N TYR A 58 -1.36 -29.96 7.13
CA TYR A 58 -0.04 -30.24 6.52
C TYR A 58 0.12 -29.80 5.06
N SER A 59 -0.83 -29.05 4.49
CA SER A 59 -0.68 -28.40 3.19
C SER A 59 0.11 -27.08 3.28
N ILE A 60 0.62 -26.65 2.13
CA ILE A 60 1.35 -25.39 1.97
C ILE A 60 0.53 -24.49 1.03
N GLY A 61 0.12 -23.33 1.54
CA GLY A 61 -0.46 -22.25 0.73
C GLY A 61 0.64 -21.31 0.24
N LYS A 62 0.45 -20.72 -0.94
CA LYS A 62 1.36 -19.67 -1.47
C LYS A 62 0.60 -18.36 -1.60
N ILE A 63 1.20 -17.30 -1.09
CA ILE A 63 0.82 -15.91 -1.38
C ILE A 63 2.05 -15.16 -1.88
N ASN A 64 1.83 -14.06 -2.59
CA ASN A 64 2.88 -13.17 -3.01
C ASN A 64 2.67 -11.80 -2.35
N ILE A 65 3.69 -11.26 -1.69
CA ILE A 65 3.63 -9.98 -0.99
C ILE A 65 4.25 -8.92 -1.89
N GLY A 66 3.47 -7.94 -2.29
CA GLY A 66 3.87 -6.83 -3.15
C GLY A 66 4.16 -5.56 -2.35
N ILE A 67 5.25 -4.89 -2.71
CA ILE A 67 5.62 -3.56 -2.20
C ILE A 67 6.01 -2.71 -3.39
N LYS A 68 5.38 -1.55 -3.56
CA LYS A 68 5.78 -0.56 -4.57
C LYS A 68 5.98 0.79 -3.92
N ASN A 69 7.18 1.32 -4.09
CA ASN A 69 7.60 2.57 -3.49
C ASN A 69 7.10 3.75 -4.32
N GLN A 70 6.25 4.62 -3.77
CA GLN A 70 5.87 5.89 -4.40
C GLN A 70 6.06 7.04 -3.41
N GLU A 71 7.18 7.00 -2.68
CA GLU A 71 7.55 8.01 -1.67
C GLU A 71 8.53 9.05 -2.24
N HIS A 72 8.81 9.04 -3.56
CA HIS A 72 9.74 9.96 -4.24
C HIS A 72 11.18 9.95 -3.72
N THR A 73 11.53 8.91 -2.96
CA THR A 73 12.85 8.72 -2.39
C THR A 73 13.14 7.23 -2.21
N ASP A 74 14.41 6.88 -2.07
CA ASP A 74 14.83 5.52 -1.78
C ASP A 74 14.43 5.17 -0.35
N MET A 75 13.69 4.07 -0.20
CA MET A 75 13.11 3.69 1.09
C MET A 75 13.49 2.27 1.47
N ASN A 76 13.82 2.09 2.75
CA ASN A 76 14.07 0.78 3.35
C ASN A 76 12.81 0.28 4.04
N TYR A 77 12.30 -0.84 3.56
CA TYR A 77 11.12 -1.50 4.08
C TYR A 77 11.51 -2.76 4.86
N THR A 78 10.79 -3.00 5.95
CA THR A 78 10.86 -4.28 6.67
C THR A 78 9.47 -4.89 6.66
N VAL A 79 9.32 -6.09 6.10
CA VAL A 79 8.08 -6.85 6.17
C VAL A 79 8.19 -7.86 7.29
N LYS A 80 7.16 -7.92 8.14
CA LYS A 80 7.03 -8.93 9.19
C LYS A 80 5.74 -9.69 9.00
N VAL A 81 5.82 -11.01 8.99
CA VAL A 81 4.67 -11.90 8.95
C VAL A 81 4.47 -12.50 10.32
N LYS A 82 3.28 -12.36 10.89
CA LYS A 82 2.94 -12.80 12.25
C LYS A 82 1.64 -13.60 12.27
N THR A 83 1.54 -14.55 13.18
CA THR A 83 0.29 -15.24 13.54
C THR A 83 0.16 -15.24 15.05
N ASN A 84 -0.99 -14.83 15.60
CA ASN A 84 -1.23 -14.77 17.05
C ASN A 84 -0.10 -14.09 17.86
N HIS A 85 0.47 -12.99 17.33
CA HIS A 85 1.63 -12.26 17.87
C HIS A 85 3.00 -12.98 17.77
N THR A 86 3.05 -14.21 17.27
CA THR A 86 4.30 -14.91 16.96
C THR A 86 4.84 -14.46 15.61
N LEU A 87 6.10 -14.05 15.56
CA LEU A 87 6.81 -13.72 14.32
C LEU A 87 7.16 -14.99 13.56
N LEU A 88 6.65 -15.13 12.34
CA LEU A 88 6.93 -16.26 11.45
C LEU A 88 8.05 -15.96 10.46
N ALA A 89 8.08 -14.75 9.91
CA ALA A 89 9.10 -14.31 8.98
C ALA A 89 9.34 -12.80 9.09
N SER A 90 10.57 -12.38 8.80
CA SER A 90 10.94 -10.98 8.69
C SER A 90 11.97 -10.82 7.59
N TYR A 91 11.78 -9.87 6.68
CA TYR A 91 12.76 -9.56 5.64
C TYR A 91 12.79 -8.06 5.33
N ASN A 92 13.95 -7.60 4.87
CA ASN A 92 14.18 -6.20 4.53
C ASN A 92 14.32 -6.04 3.03
N LYS A 93 13.86 -4.91 2.51
CA LYS A 93 13.99 -4.55 1.11
C LYS A 93 14.16 -3.04 0.96
N THR A 94 15.25 -2.63 0.33
CA THR A 94 15.40 -1.25 -0.15
C THR A 94 14.82 -1.16 -1.56
N LEU A 95 13.97 -0.18 -1.79
CA LEU A 95 13.36 0.11 -3.09
C LEU A 95 13.63 1.57 -3.45
N LYS A 96 14.01 1.81 -4.70
CA LYS A 96 14.09 3.16 -5.28
C LYS A 96 12.71 3.74 -5.52
N ASP A 97 12.62 5.03 -5.82
CA ASP A 97 11.34 5.63 -6.22
C ASP A 97 10.73 4.89 -7.42
N ASN A 98 9.42 4.66 -7.36
CA ASN A 98 8.63 3.86 -8.30
C ASN A 98 9.11 2.41 -8.52
N GLU A 99 10.01 1.87 -7.68
CA GLU A 99 10.42 0.47 -7.75
C GLU A 99 9.40 -0.43 -7.05
N GLU A 100 9.15 -1.60 -7.64
CA GLU A 100 8.24 -2.62 -7.14
C GLU A 100 8.97 -3.94 -6.88
N THR A 101 8.58 -4.65 -5.83
CA THR A 101 9.00 -6.03 -5.59
C THR A 101 7.82 -6.89 -5.20
N ILE A 102 7.86 -8.15 -5.65
CA ILE A 102 6.89 -9.19 -5.29
C ILE A 102 7.67 -10.36 -4.71
N THR A 103 7.43 -10.67 -3.43
CA THR A 103 8.15 -11.72 -2.71
C THR A 103 7.18 -12.86 -2.36
N PRO A 104 7.45 -14.11 -2.76
CA PRO A 104 6.61 -15.23 -2.38
C PRO A 104 6.73 -15.53 -0.89
N TYR A 105 5.60 -15.85 -0.25
CA TYR A 105 5.52 -16.35 1.11
C TYR A 105 4.69 -17.63 1.15
N TYR A 106 5.20 -18.64 1.85
CA TYR A 106 4.57 -19.94 1.98
C TYR A 106 3.95 -20.08 3.37
N ILE A 107 2.64 -20.30 3.40
CA ILE A 107 1.85 -20.51 4.61
C ILE A 107 1.85 -22.01 4.89
N TYR A 108 2.50 -22.41 5.98
CA TYR A 108 2.49 -23.78 6.44
C TYR A 108 1.27 -23.98 7.34
N SER A 109 0.30 -24.80 6.92
CA SER A 109 -0.83 -25.13 7.79
C SER A 109 -0.32 -25.83 9.05
N THR A 110 -0.74 -25.33 10.20
CA THR A 110 -0.36 -25.88 11.51
C THR A 110 -1.06 -27.23 11.74
N THR A 111 -0.70 -27.90 12.83
CA THR A 111 -1.49 -29.04 13.33
C THR A 111 -2.87 -28.63 13.84
N GLU A 112 -3.10 -27.34 14.06
CA GLU A 112 -4.34 -26.83 14.66
C GLU A 112 -5.41 -26.61 13.60
N ILE A 113 -6.49 -27.38 13.70
CA ILE A 113 -7.69 -27.24 12.87
C ILE A 113 -8.47 -26.00 13.34
N GLY A 114 -9.01 -25.25 12.38
CA GLY A 114 -9.86 -24.09 12.64
C GLY A 114 -9.39 -22.82 11.94
N MET A 115 -9.94 -21.69 12.38
CA MET A 115 -9.67 -20.37 11.80
C MET A 115 -8.36 -19.80 12.34
N HIS A 116 -7.50 -19.36 11.42
CA HIS A 116 -6.24 -18.69 11.68
C HIS A 116 -6.22 -17.30 11.04
N GLU A 117 -5.44 -16.39 11.61
CA GLU A 117 -5.23 -15.04 11.08
C GLU A 117 -3.73 -14.77 10.90
N LEU A 118 -3.33 -14.51 9.66
CA LEU A 118 -2.00 -14.07 9.28
C LEU A 118 -1.99 -12.54 9.18
N ASN A 119 -1.13 -11.89 9.96
CA ASN A 119 -0.88 -10.45 9.91
C ASN A 119 0.42 -10.20 9.15
N ILE A 120 0.35 -9.51 8.02
CA ILE A 120 1.52 -9.06 7.26
C ILE A 120 1.67 -7.56 7.50
N GLU A 121 2.75 -7.17 8.14
CA GLU A 121 3.02 -5.79 8.55
C GLU A 121 4.19 -5.23 7.74
N LEU A 122 4.01 -4.04 7.17
CA LEU A 122 5.04 -3.27 6.49
C LEU A 122 5.53 -2.18 7.44
N TYR A 123 6.83 -2.14 7.66
CA TYR A 123 7.53 -1.09 8.42
C TYR A 123 8.37 -0.26 7.46
N LYS A 124 8.47 1.03 7.75
CA LYS A 124 9.15 2.02 6.91
C LYS A 124 10.31 2.64 7.70
N GLY A 125 11.53 2.50 7.18
CA GLY A 125 12.75 2.98 7.83
C GLY A 125 12.94 2.38 9.24
N ASN A 126 13.20 3.25 10.22
CA ASN A 126 13.43 2.85 11.62
C ASN A 126 12.17 2.98 12.51
N ILE A 127 10.99 3.08 11.91
CA ILE A 127 9.74 3.24 12.65
C ILE A 127 9.37 1.91 13.33
N THR A 128 9.01 1.97 14.62
CA THR A 128 8.66 0.80 15.43
C THR A 128 7.21 0.38 15.31
N GLN A 129 6.35 1.24 14.78
CA GLN A 129 4.96 0.95 14.46
C GLN A 129 4.81 0.54 12.99
N PRO A 130 3.90 -0.41 12.67
CA PRO A 130 3.66 -0.80 11.29
C PRO A 130 3.09 0.39 10.51
N TYR A 131 3.72 0.71 9.38
CA TYR A 131 3.24 1.71 8.42
C TYR A 131 1.95 1.25 7.75
N ARG A 132 1.86 -0.03 7.36
CA ARG A 132 0.64 -0.67 6.85
C ARG A 132 0.53 -2.09 7.39
N THR A 133 -0.70 -2.59 7.51
CA THR A 133 -0.99 -3.97 7.94
C THR A 133 -2.03 -4.59 7.03
N LEU A 134 -1.75 -5.79 6.54
CA LEU A 134 -2.67 -6.64 5.80
C LEU A 134 -3.01 -7.86 6.64
N LYS A 135 -4.25 -8.33 6.52
CA LYS A 135 -4.76 -9.48 7.26
C LYS A 135 -5.31 -10.51 6.29
N LEU A 136 -4.85 -11.75 6.42
CA LEU A 136 -5.39 -12.89 5.69
C LEU A 136 -5.91 -13.91 6.70
N ARG A 137 -7.21 -14.20 6.62
CA ARG A 137 -7.84 -15.27 7.41
C ARG A 137 -7.92 -16.53 6.57
N TYR A 138 -7.58 -17.66 7.17
CA TYR A 138 -7.66 -18.96 6.52
C TYR A 138 -8.15 -20.03 7.50
N ASN A 139 -8.90 -20.99 6.99
CA ASN A 139 -9.43 -22.12 7.73
C ASN A 139 -8.58 -23.36 7.44
N VAL A 140 -8.12 -24.04 8.48
CA VAL A 140 -7.44 -25.33 8.37
C VAL A 140 -8.44 -26.43 8.66
N THR A 141 -8.62 -27.34 7.71
CA THR A 141 -9.51 -28.50 7.79
C THR A 141 -8.70 -29.80 7.74
N LYS A 142 -9.32 -30.89 8.19
CA LYS A 142 -8.68 -32.21 8.24
C LYS A 142 -8.48 -32.82 6.85
#